data_AF-A0A352RZI9-F1
#
_entry.id   AF-A0A352RZI9-F1
#
_cell.length_a   1.000
_cell.length_b   1.000
_cell.length_c   1.000
_cell.angle_alpha   90.00
_cell.angle_beta   90.00
_cell.angle_gamma   90.00
#
_symmetry.space_group_name_H-M   'P 1'
#
loop_
_entity.id
_entity.type
_entity.pdbx_description
1 polymer ?
#
loop_
_entity_poly.entity_id
_entity_poly.type
_entity_poly.pdbx_seq_one_letter_code
_entity_poly.pdbx_strand_id
1 'polypeptide(L)'
;NGKLAVAGLGLSINHLAETINGYRLGKTGSIFLARADGKVLMHRDAKLAEAGTPLADVPGFTADAAQALLARQPFAHTEVDAPEGKRIVAASYVPELDLYVVAQVPKSEVLEEIRHSSIIAAVTAGLSGSLLGVIVLYFVIRALMAPIGRVASALDAIATGNGDLTQRLPVDSQDEVGRLADAFNRFVASLNRTIGDVRQGVVAIADATREIAQGNHDLSTRTENQAAGVEETASATEQLTATVATNAETARRASALAASVSTDVRRSGEMMTNAVSTMETITHSAGQMSSIIDAIEGIAFQTNILALNAAVEAARAGEHGRGFAVVA
;
A
#
# COMPACT_ATOMS: atom_id res chain seq x y z
N ASN A 1 -16.81 38.42 127.48
CA ASN A 1 -17.01 36.96 127.62
C ASN A 1 -17.45 36.35 126.30
N GLY A 2 -16.52 36.16 125.36
CA GLY A 2 -16.79 35.47 124.09
C GLY A 2 -16.68 33.96 124.30
N LYS A 3 -17.77 33.23 124.09
CA LYS A 3 -17.75 31.76 124.04
C LYS A 3 -17.53 31.36 122.59
N LEU A 4 -16.36 30.77 122.30
CA LEU A 4 -16.14 30.01 121.07
C LEU A 4 -17.07 28.80 121.08
N ALA A 5 -17.90 28.67 120.05
CA ALA A 5 -18.63 27.46 119.74
C ALA A 5 -17.86 26.69 118.66
N VAL A 6 -17.49 25.45 118.97
CA VAL A 6 -16.95 24.49 117.98
C VAL A 6 -18.13 23.69 117.46
N ALA A 7 -18.44 23.83 116.17
CA ALA A 7 -19.41 22.98 115.48
C ALA A 7 -18.65 21.84 114.79
N GLY A 8 -18.81 20.61 115.28
CA GLY A 8 -18.28 19.40 114.63
C GLY A 8 -19.37 18.73 113.79
N LEU A 9 -19.17 18.62 112.48
CA LEU A 9 -19.98 17.76 111.61
C LEU A 9 -19.52 16.30 111.80
N GLY A 10 -20.26 15.53 112.59
CA GLY A 10 -20.09 14.08 112.66
C GLY A 10 -20.76 13.43 111.46
N LEU A 11 -20.05 13.29 110.33
CA LEU A 11 -20.46 12.35 109.29
C LEU A 11 -20.31 10.94 109.85
N SER A 12 -21.41 10.18 109.93
CA SER A 12 -21.33 8.78 110.38
C SER A 12 -20.48 8.00 109.38
N ILE A 13 -19.56 7.17 109.89
CA ILE A 13 -18.71 6.28 109.07
C ILE A 13 -19.55 5.44 108.10
N ASN A 14 -20.77 5.06 108.49
CA ASN A 14 -21.70 4.33 107.64
C ASN A 14 -22.18 5.13 106.44
N HIS A 15 -22.44 6.43 106.60
CA HIS A 15 -22.87 7.29 105.48
C HIS A 15 -21.73 7.54 104.48
N LEU A 16 -20.50 7.66 104.97
CA LEU A 16 -19.31 7.78 104.14
C LEU A 16 -19.03 6.48 103.38
N ALA A 17 -19.24 5.32 104.01
CA ALA A 17 -19.18 4.01 103.36
C ALA A 17 -20.20 3.85 102.24
N GLU A 18 -21.44 4.26 102.48
CA GLU A 18 -22.53 4.18 101.50
C GLU A 18 -22.29 5.13 100.31
N THR A 19 -21.75 6.32 100.57
CA THR A 19 -21.40 7.29 99.53
C THR A 19 -20.25 6.79 98.65
N ILE A 20 -19.20 6.20 99.25
CA ILE A 20 -18.04 5.68 98.52
C ILE A 20 -18.39 4.41 97.73
N ASN A 21 -19.15 3.49 98.33
CA ASN A 21 -19.65 2.29 97.62
C ASN A 21 -20.65 2.63 96.50
N GLY A 22 -21.36 3.77 96.62
CA GLY A 22 -22.25 4.29 95.58
C GLY A 22 -21.52 4.89 94.38
N TYR A 23 -20.24 5.23 94.52
CA TYR A 23 -19.45 5.83 93.44
C TYR A 23 -19.01 4.77 92.43
N ARG A 24 -19.38 4.94 91.16
CA ARG A 24 -18.98 4.07 90.06
C ARG A 24 -17.99 4.78 89.17
N LEU A 25 -16.86 4.11 88.90
CA LEU A 25 -15.85 4.60 87.97
C LEU A 25 -16.01 3.84 86.64
N GLY A 26 -16.41 4.53 85.57
CA GLY A 26 -16.81 3.87 84.32
C GLY A 26 -18.19 3.20 84.44
N LYS A 27 -18.39 2.04 83.81
CA LYS A 27 -19.68 1.31 83.86
C LYS A 27 -19.73 0.39 85.08
N THR A 28 -18.64 -0.33 85.39
CA THR A 28 -18.61 -1.31 86.49
C THR A 28 -17.49 -1.13 87.51
N GLY A 29 -16.62 -0.12 87.37
CA GLY A 29 -15.56 0.15 88.33
C GLY A 29 -16.08 0.56 89.72
N SER A 30 -15.24 0.38 90.73
CA SER A 30 -15.59 0.57 92.15
C SER A 30 -14.47 1.28 92.90
N ILE A 31 -14.85 1.95 93.99
CA ILE A 31 -13.93 2.62 94.91
C ILE A 31 -14.05 1.96 96.28
N PHE A 32 -12.93 1.79 96.95
CA PHE A 32 -12.84 1.19 98.27
C PHE A 32 -11.72 1.86 99.07
N LEU A 33 -11.76 1.75 100.39
CA LEU A 33 -10.78 2.40 101.29
C LEU A 33 -9.89 1.35 101.95
N ALA A 34 -8.59 1.62 102.00
CA ALA A 34 -7.63 0.84 102.77
C ALA A 34 -6.93 1.75 103.79
N ARG A 35 -6.51 1.21 104.92
CA ARG A 35 -5.78 1.95 105.95
C ARG A 35 -4.28 1.92 105.65
N ALA A 36 -3.49 2.78 106.30
CA ALA A 36 -2.05 2.84 106.10
C ALA A 36 -1.28 1.54 106.45
N ASP A 37 -1.89 0.64 107.22
CA ASP A 37 -1.38 -0.70 107.53
C ASP A 37 -1.67 -1.74 106.43
N GLY A 38 -2.32 -1.32 105.32
CA GLY A 38 -2.65 -2.16 104.18
C GLY A 38 -3.92 -2.98 104.34
N LYS A 39 -4.68 -2.83 105.43
CA LYS A 39 -5.97 -3.51 105.62
C LYS A 39 -7.10 -2.76 104.94
N VAL A 40 -7.98 -3.50 104.26
CA VAL A 40 -9.19 -2.95 103.65
C VAL A 40 -10.17 -2.54 104.74
N LEU A 41 -10.55 -1.26 104.75
CA LEU A 41 -11.48 -0.67 105.71
C LEU A 41 -12.91 -0.66 105.17
N MET A 42 -13.07 -0.38 103.89
CA MET A 42 -14.37 -0.36 103.22
C MET A 42 -14.21 -0.97 101.84
N HIS A 43 -15.12 -1.85 101.45
CA HIS A 43 -15.17 -2.48 100.13
C HIS A 43 -16.62 -2.78 99.77
N ARG A 44 -16.91 -2.89 98.47
CA ARG A 44 -18.26 -3.19 97.98
C ARG A 44 -18.76 -4.58 98.41
N ASP A 45 -17.82 -5.52 98.55
CA ASP A 45 -18.06 -6.80 99.23
C ASP A 45 -17.83 -6.63 100.74
N ALA A 46 -18.92 -6.65 101.51
CA ALA A 46 -18.91 -6.42 102.95
C ALA A 46 -18.01 -7.42 103.71
N LYS A 47 -17.83 -8.64 103.17
CA LYS A 47 -17.01 -9.68 103.82
C LYS A 47 -15.52 -9.31 103.86
N LEU A 48 -15.04 -8.57 102.86
CA LEU A 48 -13.64 -8.12 102.78
C LEU A 48 -13.36 -6.92 103.69
N ALA A 49 -14.38 -6.10 103.97
CA ALA A 49 -14.27 -4.94 104.87
C ALA A 49 -14.36 -5.34 106.34
N GLU A 50 -15.27 -6.25 106.71
CA GLU A 50 -15.47 -6.70 108.09
C GLU A 50 -14.30 -7.56 108.62
N ALA A 51 -13.66 -8.32 107.73
CA ALA A 51 -12.53 -9.19 108.09
C ALA A 51 -11.19 -8.45 108.24
N GLY A 52 -11.12 -7.15 107.87
CA GLY A 52 -9.87 -6.38 107.86
C GLY A 52 -8.80 -7.03 106.97
N THR A 53 -9.23 -7.61 105.84
CA THR A 53 -8.39 -8.38 104.93
C THR A 53 -7.24 -7.52 104.41
N PRO A 54 -5.98 -8.00 104.45
CA PRO A 54 -4.87 -7.33 103.79
C PRO A 54 -5.16 -7.11 102.31
N LEU A 55 -4.77 -5.96 101.75
CA LEU A 55 -4.97 -5.65 100.34
C LEU A 55 -4.37 -6.71 99.40
N ALA A 56 -3.31 -7.38 99.83
CA ALA A 56 -2.66 -8.47 99.10
C ALA A 56 -3.52 -9.75 98.98
N ASP A 57 -4.50 -9.95 99.87
CA ASP A 57 -5.38 -11.12 99.90
C ASP A 57 -6.73 -10.85 99.21
N VAL A 58 -6.95 -9.62 98.73
CA VAL A 58 -8.14 -9.26 97.95
C VAL A 58 -8.06 -9.98 96.60
N PRO A 59 -9.14 -10.64 96.13
CA PRO A 59 -9.13 -11.38 94.86
C PRO A 59 -8.63 -10.54 93.69
N GLY A 60 -7.51 -10.97 93.09
CA GLY A 60 -6.85 -10.33 91.96
C GLY A 60 -5.66 -9.45 92.31
N PHE A 61 -5.49 -9.07 93.58
CA PHE A 61 -4.30 -8.37 94.04
C PHE A 61 -3.17 -9.35 94.33
N THR A 62 -1.93 -8.93 94.05
CA THR A 62 -0.71 -9.64 94.44
C THR A 62 0.01 -8.85 95.53
N ALA A 63 0.91 -9.49 96.28
CA ALA A 63 1.72 -8.82 97.30
C ALA A 63 2.51 -7.63 96.70
N ASP A 64 3.07 -7.81 95.50
CA ASP A 64 3.81 -6.77 94.79
C ASP A 64 2.90 -5.61 94.35
N ALA A 65 1.69 -5.90 93.86
CA ALA A 65 0.71 -4.89 93.48
C ALA A 65 0.21 -4.09 94.68
N ALA A 66 -0.05 -4.76 95.81
CA ALA A 66 -0.42 -4.10 97.06
C ALA A 66 0.72 -3.21 97.58
N GLN A 67 1.97 -3.67 97.53
CA GLN A 67 3.12 -2.87 97.95
C GLN A 67 3.32 -1.65 97.06
N ALA A 68 3.19 -1.80 95.74
CA ALA A 68 3.30 -0.69 94.79
C ALA A 68 2.22 0.38 95.01
N LEU A 69 1.00 -0.02 95.35
CA LEU A 69 -0.12 0.90 95.62
C LEU A 69 -0.02 1.60 96.99
N LEU A 70 0.60 0.95 97.98
CA LEU A 70 0.71 1.44 99.36
C LEU A 70 2.04 2.19 99.63
N ALA A 71 2.67 2.75 98.61
CA ALA A 71 3.96 3.43 98.69
C ALA A 71 3.90 4.88 99.24
N ARG A 72 2.78 5.29 99.86
CA ARG A 72 2.50 6.66 100.35
C ARG A 72 2.69 7.77 99.31
N GLN A 73 2.51 7.44 98.03
CA GLN A 73 2.57 8.40 96.96
C GLN A 73 1.21 9.11 96.78
N PRO A 74 1.20 10.36 96.27
CA PRO A 74 -0.05 11.07 95.97
C PRO A 74 -0.94 10.30 94.99
N PHE A 75 -0.31 9.54 94.08
CA PHE A 75 -1.00 8.67 93.12
C PHE A 75 -0.08 7.51 92.74
N ALA A 76 -0.55 6.28 92.97
CA ALA A 76 0.08 5.05 92.50
C ALA A 76 -0.94 4.27 91.66
N HIS A 77 -0.49 3.56 90.63
CA HIS A 77 -1.38 2.71 89.86
C HIS A 77 -0.69 1.41 89.48
N THR A 78 -1.48 0.36 89.27
CA THR A 78 -1.02 -0.95 88.81
C THR A 78 -2.13 -1.66 88.04
N GLU A 79 -1.77 -2.71 87.30
CA GLU A 79 -2.73 -3.61 86.69
C GLU A 79 -2.83 -4.88 87.53
N VAL A 80 -4.06 -5.31 87.79
CA VAL A 80 -4.36 -6.51 88.58
C VAL A 80 -5.18 -7.49 87.75
N ASP A 81 -4.86 -8.78 87.87
CA ASP A 81 -5.60 -9.86 87.21
C ASP A 81 -6.74 -10.33 88.11
N ALA A 82 -7.91 -9.71 88.00
CA ALA A 82 -9.09 -10.12 88.74
C ALA A 82 -9.82 -11.29 88.05
N PRO A 83 -10.67 -12.05 88.77
CA PRO A 83 -11.42 -13.17 88.20
C PRO A 83 -12.29 -12.83 86.98
N GLU A 84 -12.75 -11.57 86.89
CA GLU A 84 -13.58 -11.05 85.79
C GLU A 84 -12.75 -10.40 84.66
N GLY A 85 -11.42 -10.47 84.73
CA GLY A 85 -10.49 -9.90 83.76
C GLY A 85 -9.57 -8.82 84.35
N LYS A 86 -8.63 -8.34 83.52
CA LYS A 86 -7.65 -7.31 83.91
C LYS A 86 -8.32 -6.02 84.35
N ARG A 87 -7.94 -5.51 85.52
CA ARG A 87 -8.41 -4.24 86.08
C ARG A 87 -7.23 -3.29 86.25
N ILE A 88 -7.46 -2.01 86.00
CA ILE A 88 -6.55 -0.93 86.34
C ILE A 88 -6.95 -0.46 87.74
N VAL A 89 -6.00 -0.47 88.65
CA VAL A 89 -6.20 -0.02 90.03
C VAL A 89 -5.31 1.17 90.29
N ALA A 90 -5.87 2.22 90.85
CA ALA A 90 -5.14 3.39 91.31
C ALA A 90 -5.41 3.61 92.80
N ALA A 91 -4.37 3.94 93.55
CA ALA A 91 -4.44 4.28 94.96
C ALA A 91 -3.89 5.70 95.17
N SER A 92 -4.57 6.47 96.01
CA SER A 92 -4.12 7.80 96.44
C SER A 92 -4.13 7.84 97.97
N TYR A 93 -2.99 8.22 98.56
CA TYR A 93 -2.87 8.38 100.01
C TYR A 93 -3.40 9.75 100.43
N VAL A 94 -4.29 9.78 101.41
CA VAL A 94 -4.88 11.00 102.00
C VAL A 94 -4.27 11.20 103.40
N PRO A 95 -3.24 12.06 103.55
CA PRO A 95 -2.50 12.21 104.80
C PRO A 95 -3.36 12.66 105.98
N GLU A 96 -4.40 13.45 105.73
CA GLU A 96 -5.31 13.98 106.76
C GLU A 96 -6.15 12.90 107.43
N LEU A 97 -6.36 11.77 106.75
CA LEU A 97 -7.20 10.65 107.21
C LEU A 97 -6.39 9.39 107.51
N ASP A 98 -5.11 9.34 107.15
CA ASP A 98 -4.25 8.14 107.18
C ASP A 98 -4.86 6.93 106.42
N LEU A 99 -5.55 7.22 105.32
CA LEU A 99 -6.25 6.26 104.47
C LEU A 99 -5.77 6.34 103.02
N TYR A 100 -5.85 5.21 102.33
CA TYR A 100 -5.75 5.09 100.88
C TYR A 100 -7.14 5.01 100.27
N VAL A 101 -7.39 5.87 99.30
CA VAL A 101 -8.53 5.75 98.39
C VAL A 101 -8.08 4.90 97.22
N VAL A 102 -8.65 3.71 97.07
CA VAL A 102 -8.33 2.78 95.99
C VAL A 102 -9.50 2.70 95.02
N ALA A 103 -9.25 3.05 93.77
CA ALA A 103 -10.21 3.00 92.69
C ALA A 103 -9.79 1.93 91.68
N GLN A 104 -10.73 1.09 91.26
CA GLN A 104 -10.49 0.04 90.27
C GLN A 104 -11.49 0.11 89.12
N VAL A 105 -11.02 -0.06 87.89
CA VAL A 105 -11.84 -0.08 86.68
C VAL A 105 -11.39 -1.21 85.74
N PRO A 106 -12.29 -2.00 85.12
CA PRO A 106 -11.89 -3.00 84.14
C PRO A 106 -11.17 -2.37 82.94
N LYS A 107 -10.02 -2.93 82.56
CA LYS A 107 -9.24 -2.47 81.41
C LYS A 107 -10.01 -2.59 80.10
N SER A 108 -10.89 -3.59 79.99
CA SER A 108 -11.79 -3.77 78.86
C SER A 108 -12.75 -2.60 78.66
N GLU A 109 -13.26 -1.98 79.75
CA GLU A 109 -14.15 -0.82 79.66
C GLU A 109 -13.42 0.44 79.21
N VAL A 110 -12.21 0.67 79.76
CA VAL A 110 -11.38 1.82 79.40
C VAL A 110 -10.92 1.73 77.94
N LEU A 111 -10.64 0.51 77.45
CA LEU A 111 -10.18 0.28 76.08
C LEU A 111 -11.33 0.03 75.07
N GLU A 112 -12.57 -0.16 75.52
CA GLU A 112 -13.72 -0.44 74.65
C GLU A 112 -13.93 0.69 73.64
N GLU A 113 -13.86 1.93 74.13
CA GLU A 113 -14.05 3.15 73.34
C GLU A 113 -12.91 3.35 72.32
N ILE A 114 -11.67 3.04 72.72
CA ILE A 114 -10.51 3.06 71.84
C ILE A 114 -10.65 2.00 70.73
N ARG A 115 -11.14 0.80 71.07
CA ARG A 115 -11.33 -0.30 70.11
C ARG A 115 -12.41 0.02 69.07
N HIS A 116 -13.53 0.63 69.47
CA HIS A 116 -14.57 1.03 68.52
C HIS A 116 -14.06 2.13 67.56
N SER A 117 -13.36 3.14 68.08
CA SER A 117 -12.77 4.19 67.25
C SER A 117 -11.70 3.65 66.30
N SER A 118 -10.88 2.66 66.72
CA SER A 118 -9.83 2.10 65.88
C SER A 118 -10.36 1.21 64.76
N ILE A 119 -11.42 0.42 65.01
CA ILE A 119 -12.09 -0.38 63.97
C ILE A 119 -12.74 0.52 62.91
N ILE A 120 -13.45 1.57 63.34
CA ILE A 120 -14.05 2.53 62.41
C ILE A 120 -12.95 3.20 61.57
N ALA A 121 -11.86 3.65 62.19
CA ALA A 121 -10.73 4.23 61.47
C ALA A 121 -10.13 3.26 60.44
N ALA A 122 -9.93 1.99 60.81
CA ALA A 122 -9.37 0.97 59.92
C ALA A 122 -10.29 0.66 58.72
N VAL A 123 -11.61 0.52 58.94
CA VAL A 123 -12.58 0.29 57.86
C VAL A 123 -12.66 1.50 56.94
N THR A 124 -12.68 2.72 57.50
CA THR A 124 -12.74 3.95 56.72
C THR A 124 -11.48 4.14 55.87
N ALA A 125 -10.30 3.86 56.44
CA ALA A 125 -9.03 3.88 55.72
C ALA A 125 -9.01 2.82 54.59
N GLY A 126 -9.50 1.61 54.87
CA GLY A 126 -9.61 0.54 53.88
C GLY A 126 -10.51 0.93 52.70
N LEU A 127 -11.72 1.43 52.98
CA LEU A 127 -12.66 1.90 51.96
C LEU A 127 -12.09 3.05 51.14
N SER A 128 -11.46 4.02 51.80
CA SER A 128 -10.82 5.16 51.13
C SER A 128 -9.69 4.71 50.21
N GLY A 129 -8.85 3.77 50.67
CA GLY A 129 -7.78 3.18 49.89
C GLY A 129 -8.29 2.38 48.68
N SER A 130 -9.33 1.56 48.86
CA SER A 130 -9.98 0.85 47.75
C SER A 130 -10.59 1.80 46.73
N LEU A 131 -11.26 2.86 47.19
CA LEU A 131 -11.84 3.87 46.30
C LEU A 131 -10.75 4.58 45.49
N LEU A 132 -9.67 5.02 46.13
CA LEU A 132 -8.50 5.57 45.46
C LEU A 132 -7.89 4.61 44.44
N GLY A 133 -7.75 3.32 44.80
CA GLY A 133 -7.26 2.28 43.90
C GLY A 133 -8.12 2.12 42.66
N VAL A 134 -9.44 2.11 42.80
CA VAL A 134 -10.39 2.03 41.68
C VAL A 134 -10.29 3.28 40.79
N ILE A 135 -10.19 4.47 41.39
CA ILE A 135 -10.04 5.72 40.64
C ILE A 135 -8.74 5.71 39.81
N VAL A 136 -7.61 5.37 40.43
CA VAL A 136 -6.32 5.29 39.73
C VAL A 136 -6.37 4.24 38.63
N LEU A 137 -6.91 3.05 38.90
CA LEU A 137 -7.06 1.98 37.90
C LEU A 137 -7.92 2.43 36.72
N TYR A 138 -9.03 3.12 36.98
CA TYR A 138 -9.89 3.68 35.93
C TYR A 138 -9.12 4.67 35.04
N PHE A 139 -8.34 5.58 35.62
CA PHE A 139 -7.53 6.53 34.85
C PHE A 139 -6.46 5.83 34.01
N VAL A 140 -5.76 4.83 34.56
CA VAL A 140 -4.73 4.07 33.84
C VAL A 140 -5.34 3.29 32.67
N ILE A 141 -6.43 2.56 32.89
CA ILE A 141 -7.14 1.83 31.83
C ILE A 141 -7.56 2.80 30.73
N ARG A 142 -8.17 3.94 31.10
CA ARG A 142 -8.63 4.93 30.12
C ARG A 142 -7.48 5.56 29.33
N ALA A 143 -6.35 5.85 29.97
CA ALA A 143 -5.17 6.40 29.33
C ALA A 143 -4.53 5.43 28.32
N LEU A 144 -4.55 4.12 28.59
CA LEU A 144 -3.96 3.10 27.72
C LEU A 144 -4.93 2.57 26.65
N MET A 145 -6.17 2.23 27.02
CA MET A 145 -7.13 1.56 26.14
C MET A 145 -7.75 2.50 25.11
N ALA A 146 -8.05 3.75 25.47
CA ALA A 146 -8.72 4.66 24.54
C ALA A 146 -7.88 4.96 23.27
N PRO A 147 -6.57 5.24 23.37
CA PRO A 147 -5.74 5.47 22.19
C PRO A 147 -5.53 4.21 21.33
N ILE A 148 -5.34 3.04 21.96
CA ILE A 148 -5.27 1.75 21.23
C ILE A 148 -6.56 1.50 20.47
N GLY A 149 -7.71 1.75 21.10
CA GLY A 149 -9.02 1.68 20.45
C GLY A 149 -9.13 2.61 19.25
N ARG A 150 -8.64 3.86 19.33
CA ARG A 150 -8.62 4.80 18.20
C ARG A 150 -7.81 4.27 17.02
N VAL A 151 -6.63 3.68 17.26
CA VAL A 151 -5.80 3.08 16.20
C VAL A 151 -6.53 1.90 15.56
N ALA A 152 -7.11 1.02 16.38
CA ALA A 152 -7.86 -0.13 15.90
C ALA A 152 -9.07 0.29 15.04
N SER A 153 -9.85 1.27 15.51
CA SER A 153 -10.99 1.81 14.75
C SER A 153 -10.56 2.50 13.45
N ALA A 154 -9.42 3.21 13.44
CA ALA A 154 -8.91 3.83 12.22
C ALA A 154 -8.44 2.77 11.19
N LEU A 155 -7.77 1.70 11.66
CA LEU A 155 -7.41 0.57 10.81
C LEU A 155 -8.65 -0.15 10.27
N ASP A 156 -9.65 -0.39 11.12
CA ASP A 156 -10.91 -1.02 10.74
C ASP A 156 -11.68 -0.16 9.71
N ALA A 157 -11.71 1.16 9.90
CA ALA A 157 -12.32 2.09 8.95
C ALA A 157 -11.61 2.10 7.59
N ILE A 158 -10.28 1.97 7.56
CA ILE A 158 -9.51 1.82 6.32
C ILE A 158 -9.81 0.46 5.67
N ALA A 159 -9.84 -0.62 6.44
CA ALA A 159 -9.98 -1.98 5.93
C ALA A 159 -11.40 -2.33 5.46
N THR A 160 -12.43 -1.90 6.19
CA THR A 160 -13.84 -2.20 5.90
C THR A 160 -14.52 -1.11 5.07
N GLY A 161 -13.98 0.12 5.09
CA GLY A 161 -14.47 1.23 4.28
C GLY A 161 -13.90 1.21 2.86
N ASN A 162 -13.78 2.40 2.27
CA ASN A 162 -13.28 2.58 0.90
C ASN A 162 -11.75 2.70 0.82
N GLY A 163 -11.00 2.26 1.84
CA GLY A 163 -9.56 2.47 1.90
C GLY A 163 -9.18 3.95 2.07
N ASP A 164 -9.91 4.71 2.88
CA ASP A 164 -9.64 6.14 3.09
C ASP A 164 -8.32 6.38 3.84
N LEU A 165 -7.24 6.58 3.08
CA LEU A 165 -5.90 6.89 3.59
C LEU A 165 -5.71 8.38 3.96
N THR A 166 -6.77 9.18 4.02
CA THR A 166 -6.70 10.58 4.49
C THR A 166 -6.77 10.68 6.02
N GLN A 167 -7.25 9.64 6.69
CA GLN A 167 -7.36 9.62 8.15
C GLN A 167 -6.01 9.78 8.84
N ARG A 168 -5.98 10.59 9.90
CA ARG A 168 -4.81 10.81 10.75
C ARG A 168 -5.20 10.70 12.21
N LEU A 169 -4.31 10.13 13.01
CA LEU A 169 -4.45 10.09 14.46
C LEU A 169 -3.72 11.28 15.09
N PRO A 170 -4.32 11.96 16.08
CA PRO A 170 -3.63 13.03 16.80
C PRO A 170 -2.50 12.46 17.67
N VAL A 171 -1.36 13.14 17.69
CA VAL A 171 -0.19 12.79 18.49
C VAL A 171 -0.16 13.69 19.73
N ASP A 172 -0.97 13.33 20.73
CA ASP A 172 -1.21 14.15 21.93
C ASP A 172 -0.23 13.87 23.08
N SER A 173 0.63 12.86 22.95
CA SER A 173 1.57 12.41 23.99
C SER A 173 2.97 12.14 23.42
N GLN A 174 3.99 12.15 24.28
CA GLN A 174 5.38 11.82 23.93
C GLN A 174 5.79 10.40 24.39
N ASP A 175 4.84 9.62 24.89
CA ASP A 175 5.02 8.22 25.31
C ASP A 175 4.87 7.23 24.13
N GLU A 176 4.83 5.94 24.46
CA GLU A 176 4.62 4.84 23.50
C GLU A 176 3.31 4.98 22.73
N VAL A 177 2.28 5.58 23.34
CA VAL A 177 0.98 5.80 22.70
C VAL A 177 1.10 6.88 21.63
N GLY A 178 1.78 7.98 21.94
CA GLY A 178 2.09 9.02 20.96
C GLY A 178 2.91 8.48 19.79
N ARG A 179 3.93 7.66 20.09
CA ARG A 179 4.74 6.98 19.06
C ARG A 179 3.93 6.04 18.18
N LEU A 180 2.94 5.34 18.74
CA LEU A 180 2.03 4.47 17.98
C LEU A 180 1.17 5.29 17.00
N ALA A 181 0.62 6.43 17.43
CA ALA A 181 -0.15 7.33 16.57
C ALA A 181 0.72 7.91 15.44
N ASP A 182 1.96 8.33 15.74
CA ASP A 182 2.91 8.81 14.72
C ASP A 182 3.26 7.70 13.70
N ALA A 183 3.57 6.50 14.19
CA ALA A 183 3.87 5.35 13.33
C ALA A 183 2.70 5.00 12.41
N PHE A 184 1.46 5.04 12.92
CA PHE A 184 0.26 4.87 12.10
C PHE A 184 0.16 5.96 11.01
N ASN A 185 0.36 7.23 11.36
CA ASN A 185 0.29 8.33 10.37
C ASN A 185 1.35 8.17 9.27
N ARG A 186 2.57 7.77 9.63
CA ARG A 186 3.65 7.49 8.67
C ARG A 186 3.32 6.30 7.77
N PHE A 187 2.74 5.23 8.34
CA PHE A 187 2.29 4.07 7.59
C PHE A 187 1.23 4.45 6.55
N VAL A 188 0.19 5.17 6.97
CA VAL A 188 -0.88 5.64 6.06
C VAL A 188 -0.34 6.59 4.99
N ALA A 189 0.58 7.49 5.35
CA ALA A 189 1.22 8.39 4.38
C ALA A 189 2.06 7.64 3.35
N SER A 190 2.76 6.57 3.76
CA SER A 190 3.52 5.71 2.84
C SER A 190 2.59 4.97 1.88
N LEU A 191 1.51 4.36 2.39
CA LEU A 191 0.52 3.69 1.55
C LEU A 191 -0.11 4.65 0.53
N ASN A 192 -0.49 5.86 0.96
CA ASN A 192 -1.09 6.84 0.06
C ASN A 192 -0.13 7.22 -1.08
N ARG A 193 1.17 7.35 -0.78
CA ARG A 193 2.19 7.62 -1.78
C ARG A 193 2.32 6.47 -2.78
N THR A 194 2.42 5.23 -2.29
CA THR A 194 2.48 4.03 -3.14
C THR A 194 1.26 3.88 -4.04
N ILE A 195 0.05 4.13 -3.52
CA ILE A 195 -1.19 4.12 -4.32
C ILE A 195 -1.18 5.25 -5.36
N GLY A 196 -0.66 6.43 -5.01
CA GLY A 196 -0.44 7.53 -5.94
C GLY A 196 0.49 7.16 -7.10
N ASP A 197 1.62 6.53 -6.80
CA ASP A 197 2.60 6.08 -7.80
C ASP A 197 1.99 5.00 -8.72
N VAL A 198 1.24 4.04 -8.15
CA VAL A 198 0.51 3.02 -8.92
C VAL A 198 -0.52 3.67 -9.85
N ARG A 199 -1.31 4.62 -9.34
CA ARG A 199 -2.28 5.36 -10.16
C ARG A 199 -1.60 6.10 -11.31
N GLN A 200 -0.47 6.76 -11.05
CA GLN A 200 0.28 7.45 -12.10
C GLN A 200 0.82 6.46 -13.16
N GLY A 201 1.32 5.30 -12.73
CA GLY A 201 1.72 4.22 -13.63
C GLY A 201 0.58 3.71 -14.51
N VAL A 202 -0.61 3.51 -13.93
CA VAL A 202 -1.81 3.08 -14.68
C VAL A 202 -2.22 4.12 -15.72
N VAL A 203 -2.17 5.42 -15.39
CA VAL A 203 -2.45 6.49 -16.37
C VAL A 203 -1.44 6.45 -17.52
N ALA A 204 -0.16 6.33 -17.23
CA ALA A 204 0.88 6.23 -18.26
C ALA A 204 0.69 5.00 -19.17
N ILE A 205 0.32 3.85 -18.60
CA ILE A 205 0.01 2.63 -19.38
C ILE A 205 -1.22 2.85 -20.26
N ALA A 206 -2.27 3.50 -19.75
CA ALA A 206 -3.47 3.79 -20.52
C ALA A 206 -3.16 4.71 -21.71
N ASP A 207 -2.33 5.73 -21.51
CA ASP A 207 -1.90 6.64 -22.57
C ASP A 207 -1.05 5.91 -23.64
N ALA A 208 -0.05 5.13 -23.23
CA ALA A 208 0.76 4.32 -24.13
C ALA A 208 -0.07 3.30 -24.92
N THR A 209 -1.10 2.70 -24.29
CA THR A 209 -2.00 1.76 -24.97
C THR A 209 -2.85 2.45 -26.04
N ARG A 210 -3.30 3.70 -25.80
CA ARG A 210 -4.00 4.48 -26.83
C ARG A 210 -3.09 4.81 -28.00
N GLU A 211 -1.82 5.17 -27.73
CA GLU A 211 -0.83 5.42 -28.78
C GLU A 211 -0.56 4.17 -29.61
N ILE A 212 -0.42 2.99 -28.97
CA ILE A 212 -0.28 1.71 -29.68
C ILE A 212 -1.52 1.42 -30.53
N ALA A 213 -2.73 1.63 -30.01
CA ALA A 213 -3.96 1.38 -30.75
C ALA A 213 -4.05 2.27 -32.01
N GLN A 214 -3.67 3.55 -31.89
CA GLN A 214 -3.61 4.47 -33.02
C GLN A 214 -2.53 4.03 -34.03
N GLY A 215 -1.33 3.71 -33.56
CA GLY A 215 -0.25 3.22 -34.43
C GLY A 215 -0.61 1.91 -35.15
N ASN A 216 -1.38 1.04 -34.49
CA ASN A 216 -1.86 -0.21 -35.10
C ASN A 216 -2.94 0.05 -36.15
N HIS A 217 -3.79 1.06 -35.96
CA HIS A 217 -4.75 1.49 -36.98
C HIS A 217 -4.02 2.03 -38.22
N ASP A 218 -3.06 2.93 -38.03
CA ASP A 218 -2.25 3.47 -39.13
C ASP A 218 -1.48 2.36 -39.87
N LEU A 219 -0.94 1.38 -39.15
CA LEU A 219 -0.28 0.22 -39.73
C LEU A 219 -1.26 -0.64 -40.55
N SER A 220 -2.47 -0.86 -40.05
CA SER A 220 -3.52 -1.59 -40.79
C SER A 220 -3.84 -0.89 -42.11
N THR A 221 -4.10 0.42 -42.07
CA THR A 221 -4.37 1.21 -43.28
C THR A 221 -3.19 1.18 -44.27
N ARG A 222 -1.95 1.28 -43.79
CA ARG A 222 -0.77 1.15 -44.65
C ARG A 222 -0.65 -0.24 -45.27
N THR A 223 -0.99 -1.28 -44.53
CA THR A 223 -0.97 -2.67 -45.01
C THR A 223 -2.05 -2.88 -46.08
N GLU A 224 -3.25 -2.34 -45.88
CA GLU A 224 -4.33 -2.36 -46.88
C GLU A 224 -3.92 -1.63 -48.17
N ASN A 225 -3.33 -0.43 -48.05
CA ASN A 225 -2.82 0.31 -49.21
C ASN A 225 -1.69 -0.44 -49.93
N GLN A 226 -0.80 -1.09 -49.18
CA GLN A 226 0.27 -1.89 -49.75
C GLN A 226 -0.26 -3.12 -50.48
N ALA A 227 -1.27 -3.79 -49.93
CA ALA A 227 -1.94 -4.91 -50.59
C ALA A 227 -2.56 -4.47 -51.92
N ALA A 228 -3.27 -3.33 -51.94
CA ALA A 228 -3.82 -2.75 -53.16
C ALA A 228 -2.73 -2.43 -54.21
N GLY A 229 -1.60 -1.86 -53.80
CA GLY A 229 -0.48 -1.59 -54.70
C GLY A 229 0.17 -2.86 -55.28
N VAL A 230 0.21 -3.94 -54.50
CA VAL A 230 0.67 -5.26 -54.98
C VAL A 230 -0.30 -5.83 -56.01
N GLU A 231 -1.61 -5.68 -55.80
CA GLU A 231 -2.65 -6.12 -56.74
C GLU A 231 -2.58 -5.34 -58.07
N GLU A 232 -2.38 -4.02 -58.01
CA GLU A 232 -2.15 -3.18 -59.20
C GLU A 232 -0.87 -3.59 -59.95
N THR A 233 0.22 -3.85 -59.21
CA THR A 233 1.49 -4.31 -59.81
C THR A 233 1.34 -5.67 -60.48
N ALA A 234 0.59 -6.60 -59.87
CA ALA A 234 0.31 -7.91 -60.45
C ALA A 234 -0.47 -7.76 -61.76
N SER A 235 -1.54 -6.96 -61.77
CA SER A 235 -2.32 -6.68 -62.99
C SER A 235 -1.49 -6.01 -64.09
N ALA A 236 -0.64 -5.03 -63.73
CA ALA A 236 0.28 -4.41 -64.69
C ALA A 236 1.28 -5.43 -65.26
N THR A 237 1.75 -6.36 -64.44
CA THR A 237 2.66 -7.44 -64.87
C THR A 237 1.98 -8.41 -65.84
N GLU A 238 0.70 -8.74 -65.61
CA GLU A 238 -0.09 -9.56 -66.55
C GLU A 238 -0.26 -8.85 -67.90
N GLN A 239 -0.62 -7.56 -67.88
CA GLN A 239 -0.77 -6.77 -69.11
C GLN A 239 0.55 -6.62 -69.87
N LEU A 240 1.66 -6.39 -69.16
CA LEU A 240 3.00 -6.37 -69.76
C LEU A 240 3.35 -7.71 -70.38
N THR A 241 3.08 -8.83 -69.69
CA THR A 241 3.33 -10.17 -70.20
C THR A 241 2.54 -10.44 -71.50
N ALA A 242 1.27 -10.04 -71.54
CA ALA A 242 0.44 -10.14 -72.74
C ALA A 242 0.97 -9.29 -73.91
N THR A 243 1.45 -8.08 -73.61
CA THR A 243 2.05 -7.18 -74.60
C THR A 243 3.36 -7.76 -75.15
N VAL A 244 4.23 -8.29 -74.27
CA VAL A 244 5.47 -8.96 -74.67
C VAL A 244 5.19 -10.17 -75.55
N ALA A 245 4.21 -11.00 -75.21
CA ALA A 245 3.80 -12.14 -76.03
C ALA A 245 3.32 -11.70 -77.43
N THR A 246 2.55 -10.61 -77.50
CA THR A 246 2.07 -10.02 -78.77
C THR A 246 3.22 -9.45 -79.60
N ASN A 247 4.19 -8.79 -78.96
CA ASN A 247 5.38 -8.28 -79.64
C ASN A 247 6.26 -9.41 -80.18
N ALA A 248 6.44 -10.49 -79.41
CA ALA A 248 7.15 -11.68 -79.87
C ALA A 248 6.47 -12.32 -81.08
N GLU A 249 5.13 -12.44 -81.07
CA GLU A 249 4.37 -12.94 -82.21
C GLU A 249 4.48 -12.03 -83.44
N THR A 250 4.36 -10.72 -83.25
CA THR A 250 4.55 -9.73 -84.32
C THR A 250 5.94 -9.82 -84.94
N ALA A 251 6.99 -9.95 -84.10
CA ALA A 251 8.37 -10.13 -84.57
C ALA A 251 8.54 -11.44 -85.37
N ARG A 252 7.92 -12.54 -84.93
CA ARG A 252 7.90 -13.81 -85.70
C ARG A 252 7.25 -13.63 -87.06
N ARG A 253 6.09 -12.97 -87.12
CA ARG A 253 5.38 -12.68 -88.39
C ARG A 253 6.19 -11.80 -89.32
N ALA A 254 6.80 -10.73 -88.80
CA ALA A 254 7.66 -9.84 -89.57
C ALA A 254 8.89 -10.58 -90.13
N SER A 255 9.52 -11.45 -89.33
CA SER A 255 10.63 -12.30 -89.77
C SER A 255 10.22 -13.25 -90.89
N ALA A 256 9.06 -13.91 -90.77
CA ALA A 256 8.52 -14.78 -91.81
C ALA A 256 8.20 -14.01 -93.10
N LEU A 257 7.62 -12.81 -92.99
CA LEU A 257 7.36 -11.94 -94.14
C LEU A 257 8.65 -11.51 -94.82
N ALA A 258 9.66 -11.10 -94.06
CA ALA A 258 10.97 -10.73 -94.60
C ALA A 258 11.65 -11.90 -95.35
N ALA A 259 11.54 -13.13 -94.84
CA ALA A 259 12.03 -14.33 -95.51
C ALA A 259 11.28 -14.62 -96.83
N SER A 260 9.96 -14.42 -96.84
CA SER A 260 9.15 -14.52 -98.07
C SER A 260 9.58 -13.49 -99.11
N VAL A 261 9.69 -12.22 -98.72
CA VAL A 261 10.11 -11.13 -99.61
C VAL A 261 11.53 -11.38 -100.15
N SER A 262 12.46 -11.86 -99.31
CA SER A 262 13.80 -12.22 -99.76
C SER A 262 13.77 -13.33 -100.83
N THR A 263 12.82 -14.27 -100.74
CA THR A 263 12.63 -15.33 -101.73
C THR A 263 12.09 -14.77 -103.05
N ASP A 264 11.11 -13.86 -102.99
CA ASP A 264 10.54 -13.19 -104.17
C ASP A 264 11.56 -12.29 -104.88
N VAL A 265 12.39 -11.57 -104.12
CA VAL A 265 13.49 -10.76 -104.65
C VAL A 265 14.52 -11.64 -105.36
N ARG A 266 14.89 -12.79 -104.79
CA ARG A 266 15.80 -13.74 -105.46
C ARG A 266 15.24 -14.22 -106.80
N ARG A 267 13.95 -14.61 -106.82
CA ARG A 267 13.26 -15.03 -108.05
C ARG A 267 13.20 -13.89 -109.07
N SER A 268 12.96 -12.66 -108.62
CA SER A 268 12.97 -11.47 -109.49
C SER A 268 14.37 -11.20 -110.06
N GLY A 269 15.42 -11.41 -109.27
CA GLY A 269 16.81 -11.36 -109.73
C GLY A 269 17.09 -12.38 -110.84
N GLU A 270 16.65 -13.63 -110.69
CA GLU A 270 16.75 -14.67 -111.72
C GLU A 270 16.03 -14.24 -113.02
N MET A 271 14.83 -13.65 -112.93
CA MET A 271 14.11 -13.13 -114.09
C MET A 271 14.86 -11.97 -114.79
N MET A 272 15.46 -11.06 -114.03
CA MET A 272 16.25 -9.96 -114.60
C MET A 272 17.51 -10.46 -115.31
N THR A 273 18.19 -11.45 -114.75
CA THR A 273 19.33 -12.11 -115.41
C THR A 273 18.92 -12.73 -116.75
N ASN A 274 17.77 -13.41 -116.79
CA ASN A 274 17.23 -13.96 -118.04
C ASN A 274 16.88 -12.85 -119.06
N ALA A 275 16.31 -11.73 -118.60
CA ALA A 275 15.99 -10.59 -119.45
C ALA A 275 17.25 -9.94 -120.05
N VAL A 276 18.31 -9.77 -119.24
CA VAL A 276 19.62 -9.27 -119.71
C VAL A 276 20.24 -10.21 -120.75
N SER A 277 20.25 -11.52 -120.49
CA SER A 277 20.76 -12.51 -121.46
C SER A 277 19.98 -12.50 -122.78
N THR A 278 18.67 -12.26 -122.72
CA THR A 278 17.84 -12.09 -123.92
C THR A 278 18.23 -10.82 -124.68
N MET A 279 18.47 -9.70 -123.98
CA MET A 279 18.94 -8.45 -124.60
C MET A 279 20.32 -8.58 -125.23
N GLU A 280 21.24 -9.34 -124.63
CA GLU A 280 22.54 -9.67 -125.22
C GLU A 280 22.37 -10.46 -126.52
N THR A 281 21.48 -11.45 -126.53
CA THR A 281 21.15 -12.23 -127.74
C THR A 281 20.58 -11.34 -128.84
N ILE A 282 19.64 -10.44 -128.50
CA ILE A 282 19.07 -9.46 -129.44
C ILE A 282 20.17 -8.55 -130.00
N THR A 283 21.07 -8.06 -129.15
CA THR A 283 22.18 -7.18 -129.56
C THR A 283 23.13 -7.91 -130.51
N HIS A 284 23.45 -9.17 -130.21
CA HIS A 284 24.28 -10.00 -131.09
C HIS A 284 23.61 -10.21 -132.46
N SER A 285 22.32 -10.58 -132.48
CA SER A 285 21.56 -10.73 -133.72
C SER A 285 21.47 -9.43 -134.52
N ALA A 286 21.28 -8.29 -133.87
CA ALA A 286 21.29 -6.98 -134.52
C ALA A 286 22.67 -6.66 -135.14
N GLY A 287 23.77 -7.00 -134.45
CA GLY A 287 25.13 -6.89 -135.00
C GLY A 287 25.34 -7.76 -136.24
N GLN A 288 24.88 -9.02 -136.21
CA GLN A 288 24.90 -9.89 -137.40
C GLN A 288 24.09 -9.31 -138.55
N MET A 289 22.90 -8.75 -138.27
CA MET A 289 22.10 -8.05 -139.28
C MET A 289 22.85 -6.84 -139.87
N SER A 290 23.53 -6.06 -139.03
CA SER A 290 24.38 -4.95 -139.51
C SER A 290 25.46 -5.44 -140.46
N SER A 291 26.17 -6.52 -140.13
CA SER A 291 27.19 -7.10 -141.01
C SER A 291 26.62 -7.63 -142.32
N ILE A 292 25.39 -8.16 -142.31
CA ILE A 292 24.68 -8.56 -143.54
C ILE A 292 24.33 -7.32 -144.37
N ILE A 293 23.85 -6.24 -143.74
CA ILE A 293 23.57 -4.98 -144.43
C ILE A 293 24.85 -4.41 -145.05
N ASP A 294 25.97 -4.39 -144.34
CA ASP A 294 27.27 -3.94 -144.86
C ASP A 294 27.71 -4.79 -146.07
N ALA A 295 27.49 -6.11 -146.01
CA ALA A 295 27.76 -7.00 -147.14
C ALA A 295 26.82 -6.73 -148.33
N ILE A 296 25.53 -6.47 -148.09
CA ILE A 296 24.57 -6.07 -149.12
C ILE A 296 24.98 -4.73 -149.74
N GLU A 297 25.41 -3.76 -148.95
CA GLU A 297 25.88 -2.47 -149.42
C GLU A 297 27.17 -2.62 -150.25
N GLY A 298 28.08 -3.50 -149.83
CA GLY A 298 29.23 -3.92 -150.62
C GLY A 298 28.86 -4.56 -151.96
N ILE A 299 27.90 -5.50 -151.97
CA ILE A 299 27.39 -6.13 -153.20
C ILE A 299 26.70 -5.10 -154.09
N ALA A 300 25.90 -4.20 -153.52
CA ALA A 300 25.20 -3.14 -154.24
C ALA A 300 26.21 -2.19 -154.90
N PHE A 301 27.28 -1.80 -154.20
CA PHE A 301 28.35 -0.99 -154.77
C PHE A 301 29.08 -1.73 -155.90
N GLN A 302 29.44 -3.00 -155.70
CA GLN A 302 30.05 -3.82 -156.76
C GLN A 302 29.12 -3.95 -157.97
N THR A 303 27.82 -4.16 -157.75
CA THR A 303 26.81 -4.26 -158.80
C THR A 303 26.65 -2.94 -159.53
N ASN A 304 26.67 -1.81 -158.81
CA ASN A 304 26.64 -0.47 -159.39
C ASN A 304 27.88 -0.21 -160.28
N ILE A 305 29.08 -0.63 -159.85
CA ILE A 305 30.29 -0.55 -160.68
C ILE A 305 30.21 -1.48 -161.90
N LEU A 306 29.67 -2.70 -161.73
CA LEU A 306 29.51 -3.67 -162.81
C LEU A 306 28.52 -3.17 -163.87
N ALA A 307 27.39 -2.62 -163.42
CA ALA A 307 26.35 -2.00 -164.21
C ALA A 307 26.90 -0.78 -164.97
N LEU A 308 27.63 0.10 -164.28
CA LEU A 308 28.29 1.25 -164.90
C LEU A 308 29.30 0.82 -165.97
N ASN A 309 30.14 -0.18 -165.70
CA ASN A 309 31.07 -0.72 -166.69
C ASN A 309 30.35 -1.33 -167.89
N ALA A 310 29.25 -2.07 -167.65
CA ALA A 310 28.43 -2.64 -168.72
C ALA A 310 27.75 -1.55 -169.56
N ALA A 311 27.22 -0.49 -168.94
CA ALA A 311 26.63 0.66 -169.63
C ALA A 311 27.67 1.41 -170.48
N VAL A 312 28.89 1.59 -169.96
CA VAL A 312 30.02 2.21 -170.70
C VAL A 312 30.43 1.35 -171.91
N GLU A 313 30.61 0.05 -171.74
CA GLU A 313 31.02 -0.84 -172.84
C GLU A 313 29.89 -1.03 -173.87
N ALA A 314 28.64 -1.04 -173.42
CA ALA A 314 27.47 -1.02 -174.30
C ALA A 314 27.39 0.30 -175.11
N ALA A 315 27.69 1.45 -174.50
CA ALA A 315 27.81 2.72 -175.23
C ALA A 315 28.96 2.68 -176.26
N ARG A 316 30.04 1.96 -175.97
CA ARG A 316 31.18 1.75 -176.88
C ARG A 316 30.82 0.90 -178.12
N ALA A 317 29.87 -0.03 -177.99
CA ALA A 317 29.36 -0.86 -179.09
C ALA A 317 28.34 -0.15 -180.01
N GLY A 318 28.00 1.12 -179.74
CA GLY A 318 27.13 1.94 -180.61
C GLY A 318 25.69 1.43 -180.70
N GLU A 319 25.08 1.52 -181.89
CA GLU A 319 23.65 1.16 -182.11
C GLU A 319 23.34 -0.31 -181.77
N HIS A 320 24.31 -1.22 -181.85
CA HIS A 320 24.14 -2.63 -181.47
C HIS A 320 24.10 -2.85 -179.95
N GLY A 321 24.57 -1.88 -179.14
CA GLY A 321 24.62 -1.96 -177.67
C GLY A 321 23.45 -1.28 -176.94
N ARG A 322 22.56 -0.57 -177.65
CA ARG A 322 21.51 0.28 -177.05
C ARG A 322 20.57 -0.46 -176.08
N GLY A 323 20.18 -1.69 -176.41
CA GLY A 323 19.30 -2.49 -175.55
C GLY A 323 19.97 -2.92 -174.25
N PHE A 324 21.29 -3.19 -174.30
CA PHE A 324 22.07 -3.56 -173.12
C PHE A 324 22.33 -2.36 -172.20
N ALA A 325 22.53 -1.16 -172.76
CA ALA A 325 22.76 0.07 -171.99
C ALA A 325 21.52 0.60 -171.22
N VAL A 326 20.31 0.15 -171.55
CA VAL A 326 19.08 0.52 -170.82
C VAL A 326 18.80 -0.44 -169.65
N VAL A 327 19.28 -1.68 -169.75
CA VAL A 327 19.11 -2.71 -168.71
C VAL A 327 20.25 -2.65 -167.68
N ALA A 328 21.46 -2.32 -168.13
CA ALA A 328 22.61 -2.01 -167.28
C ALA A 328 22.43 -0.63 -166.63
#